data_AF-A0A2T7KTU8-F1
#
_entry.id   AF-A0A2T7KTU8-F1
#
_cell.length_a   1.000
_cell.length_b   1.000
_cell.length_c   1.000
_cell.angle_alpha   90.00
_cell.angle_beta   90.00
_cell.angle_gamma   90.00
#
_symmetry.space_group_name_H-M   'P 1'
#
loop_
_entity.id
_entity.type
_entity.pdbx_description
1 polymer ?
#
loop_
_entity_poly.entity_id
_entity_poly.type
_entity_poly.pdbx_seq_one_letter_code
_entity_poly.pdbx_strand_id
1 'polypeptide(L)'
;MKTIHPKITEVLTGTFKVPAHEVLPESTMDSLEMDSLAVAEFAVIIKETLGVDADSEKLYKDATLADISAYIDEAVGSTAAEATVPVSNTR
;
A
#
# COMPACT_ATOMS: atom_id res chain seq x y z
N MET A 1 0.94 -6.21 -16.97
CA MET A 1 0.16 -7.07 -16.05
C MET A 1 -0.05 -6.24 -14.80
N LYS A 2 -1.27 -6.14 -14.26
CA LYS A 2 -1.51 -5.48 -12.98
C LYS A 2 -0.93 -6.39 -11.90
N THR A 3 0.21 -6.01 -11.33
CA THR A 3 0.91 -6.80 -10.30
C THR A 3 0.60 -6.20 -8.95
N ILE A 4 0.41 -7.05 -7.94
CA ILE A 4 0.23 -6.60 -6.56
C ILE A 4 1.60 -6.35 -5.94
N HIS A 5 1.76 -5.22 -5.25
CA HIS A 5 3.00 -4.90 -4.55
C HIS A 5 3.28 -5.99 -3.50
N PRO A 6 4.49 -6.58 -3.44
CA PRO A 6 4.77 -7.75 -2.61
C PRO A 6 4.51 -7.52 -1.11
N LYS A 7 4.74 -6.29 -0.61
CA LYS A 7 4.43 -5.93 0.78
C LYS A 7 2.92 -6.02 1.09
N ILE A 8 2.04 -5.69 0.14
CA ILE A 8 0.59 -5.80 0.34
C ILE A 8 0.23 -7.27 0.57
N THR A 9 0.71 -8.16 -0.30
CA THR A 9 0.49 -9.61 -0.16
C THR A 9 1.04 -10.14 1.16
N GLU A 10 2.25 -9.72 1.55
CA GLU A 10 2.88 -10.10 2.81
C GLU A 10 2.02 -9.69 4.02
N VAL A 11 1.53 -8.46 4.05
CA VAL A 11 0.73 -7.94 5.18
C VAL A 11 -0.66 -8.59 5.21
N LEU A 12 -1.35 -8.70 4.06
CA LEU A 12 -2.67 -9.32 3.99
C LEU A 12 -2.63 -10.80 4.41
N THR A 13 -1.68 -11.57 3.89
CA THR A 13 -1.58 -13.01 4.20
C THR A 13 -0.93 -13.27 5.56
N GLY A 14 0.09 -12.49 5.93
CA GLY A 14 0.88 -12.68 7.13
C GLY A 14 0.22 -12.12 8.39
N THR A 15 -0.26 -10.89 8.33
CA THR A 15 -0.85 -10.16 9.47
C THR A 15 -2.36 -10.42 9.55
N PHE A 16 -3.08 -10.15 8.47
CA PHE A 16 -4.55 -10.23 8.44
C PHE A 16 -5.09 -11.63 8.13
N LYS A 17 -4.21 -12.60 7.82
CA LYS A 17 -4.57 -13.99 7.51
C LYS A 17 -5.53 -14.15 6.33
N VAL A 18 -5.54 -13.19 5.40
CA VAL A 18 -6.27 -13.29 4.13
C VAL A 18 -5.72 -14.47 3.33
N PRO A 19 -6.56 -15.38 2.81
CA PRO A 19 -6.12 -16.47 1.95
C PRO A 19 -5.41 -15.97 0.69
N ALA A 20 -4.24 -16.52 0.38
CA ALA A 20 -3.43 -16.06 -0.76
C ALA A 20 -4.15 -16.17 -2.13
N HIS A 21 -5.15 -17.04 -2.25
CA HIS A 21 -5.94 -17.18 -3.47
C HIS A 21 -7.01 -16.09 -3.66
N GLU A 22 -7.32 -15.33 -2.61
CA GLU A 22 -8.24 -14.19 -2.64
C GLU A 22 -7.51 -12.86 -2.91
N VAL A 23 -6.18 -12.84 -2.72
CA VAL A 23 -5.32 -11.68 -2.98
C VAL A 23 -5.08 -11.54 -4.48
N LEU A 24 -6.10 -11.05 -5.18
CA LEU A 24 -6.10 -10.85 -6.64
C LEU A 24 -6.05 -9.35 -6.98
N PRO A 25 -5.50 -8.96 -8.15
CA PRO A 25 -5.38 -7.57 -8.55
C PRO A 25 -6.72 -6.81 -8.54
N GLU A 26 -7.82 -7.49 -8.84
CA GLU A 26 -9.19 -6.97 -8.86
C GLU A 26 -9.91 -6.99 -7.51
N SER A 27 -9.34 -7.65 -6.49
CA SER A 27 -9.95 -7.70 -5.15
C SER A 27 -9.93 -6.32 -4.51
N THR A 28 -10.97 -6.02 -3.73
CA THR A 28 -11.09 -4.80 -2.90
C THR A 28 -10.97 -5.16 -1.43
N MET A 29 -10.79 -4.18 -0.55
CA MET A 29 -10.79 -4.42 0.90
C MET A 29 -12.11 -5.08 1.36
N ASP A 30 -13.24 -4.62 0.83
CA ASP A 30 -14.56 -5.20 1.10
C ASP A 30 -14.68 -6.65 0.61
N SER A 31 -14.16 -6.98 -0.58
CA SER A 31 -14.22 -8.36 -1.09
C SER A 31 -13.36 -9.34 -0.30
N LEU A 32 -12.35 -8.83 0.42
CA LEU A 32 -11.51 -9.59 1.34
C LEU A 32 -12.08 -9.62 2.76
N GLU A 33 -13.32 -9.16 2.95
CA GLU A 33 -14.01 -9.08 4.24
C GLU A 33 -13.23 -8.26 5.29
N MET A 34 -12.45 -7.26 4.85
CA MET A 34 -11.69 -6.38 5.75
C MET A 34 -12.58 -5.33 6.38
N ASP A 35 -12.68 -5.36 7.72
CA ASP A 35 -13.40 -4.34 8.47
C ASP A 35 -12.64 -3.00 8.56
N SER A 36 -13.35 -1.95 9.01
CA SER A 36 -12.81 -0.57 9.07
C SER A 36 -11.59 -0.42 9.95
N LEU A 37 -11.48 -1.25 10.99
CA LEU A 37 -10.31 -1.26 11.86
C LEU A 37 -9.13 -1.95 11.16
N ALA A 38 -9.37 -3.07 10.50
CA ALA A 38 -8.35 -3.82 9.78
C ALA A 38 -7.76 -3.01 8.61
N VAL A 39 -8.58 -2.25 7.87
CA VAL A 39 -8.08 -1.36 6.81
C VAL A 39 -7.29 -0.18 7.38
N ALA A 40 -7.72 0.39 8.51
CA ALA A 40 -6.96 1.43 9.19
C ALA A 40 -5.60 0.91 9.70
N GLU A 41 -5.57 -0.30 10.27
CA GLU A 41 -4.32 -0.96 10.66
C GLU A 41 -3.44 -1.26 9.45
N PHE A 42 -4.01 -1.74 8.35
CA PHE A 42 -3.28 -1.98 7.10
C PHE A 42 -2.61 -0.70 6.60
N ALA A 43 -3.35 0.42 6.57
CA ALA A 43 -2.82 1.74 6.22
C ALA A 43 -1.62 2.14 7.10
N VAL A 44 -1.73 1.93 8.42
CA VAL A 44 -0.64 2.20 9.37
C VAL A 44 0.58 1.32 9.09
N ILE A 45 0.39 0.02 8.88
CA ILE A 45 1.49 -0.91 8.59
C ILE A 45 2.19 -0.52 7.29
N ILE A 46 1.45 -0.16 6.24
CA ILE A 46 2.04 0.31 4.98
C ILE A 46 2.85 1.59 5.20
N LYS A 47 2.33 2.53 5.98
CA LYS A 47 3.04 3.77 6.32
C LYS A 47 4.32 3.50 7.12
N GLU A 48 4.28 2.62 8.11
CA GLU A 48 5.45 2.29 8.92
C GLU A 48 6.49 1.50 8.15
N THR A 49 6.07 0.61 7.24
CA THR A 49 6.98 -0.27 6.51
C THR A 49 7.55 0.34 5.23
N LEU A 50 6.77 1.16 4.52
CA LEU A 50 7.14 1.75 3.23
C LEU A 50 7.28 3.27 3.27
N GLY A 51 6.88 3.94 4.37
CA GLY A 51 6.86 5.40 4.45
C GLY A 51 5.72 6.07 3.67
N VAL A 52 4.77 5.28 3.15
CA VAL A 52 3.67 5.77 2.29
C VAL A 52 2.42 6.06 3.10
N ASP A 53 1.90 7.29 3.01
CA ASP A 53 0.65 7.67 3.68
C ASP A 53 -0.59 7.22 2.88
N ALA A 54 -0.97 5.96 3.06
CA ALA A 54 -2.15 5.36 2.45
C ALA A 54 -3.39 5.63 3.31
N ASP A 55 -4.05 6.78 3.11
CA ASP A 55 -5.30 7.13 3.80
C ASP A 55 -6.35 6.01 3.68
N SER A 56 -6.82 5.49 4.82
CA SER A 56 -7.81 4.41 4.89
C SER A 56 -9.11 4.76 4.18
N GLU A 57 -9.54 6.02 4.17
CA GLU A 57 -10.75 6.42 3.43
C GLU A 57 -10.56 6.28 1.92
N LYS A 58 -9.33 6.46 1.43
CA LYS A 58 -9.00 6.23 0.01
C LYS A 58 -8.90 4.74 -0.31
N LEU A 59 -8.43 3.93 0.63
CA LEU A 59 -8.41 2.47 0.47
C LEU A 59 -9.83 1.88 0.40
N TYR A 60 -10.79 2.52 1.08
CA TYR A 60 -12.21 2.14 1.08
C TYR A 60 -13.01 2.56 -0.16
N LYS A 61 -12.49 3.44 -1.02
CA LYS A 61 -13.21 3.95 -2.20
C LYS A 61 -13.26 2.96 -3.36
N ASP A 62 -13.71 1.73 -3.09
CA ASP A 62 -13.77 0.64 -4.08
C ASP A 62 -12.43 0.38 -4.77
N ALA A 63 -11.32 0.74 -4.12
CA ALA A 63 -9.99 0.64 -4.69
C ALA A 63 -9.58 -0.83 -4.78
N THR A 64 -9.14 -1.26 -5.96
CA THR A 64 -8.64 -2.62 -6.12
C THR A 64 -7.21 -2.73 -5.57
N LEU A 65 -6.78 -3.94 -5.22
CA LEU A 65 -5.41 -4.19 -4.78
C LEU A 65 -4.37 -3.73 -5.82
N ALA A 66 -4.71 -3.79 -7.11
CA ALA A 66 -3.87 -3.23 -8.17
C ALA A 66 -3.75 -1.71 -8.11
N ASP A 67 -4.84 -1.01 -7.83
CA ASP A 67 -4.84 0.46 -7.74
C ASP A 67 -4.07 0.91 -6.51
N ILE A 68 -4.23 0.21 -5.38
CA ILE A 68 -3.47 0.44 -4.15
C ILE A 68 -1.98 0.16 -4.38
N SER A 69 -1.65 -0.92 -5.10
CA SER A 69 -0.27 -1.25 -5.47
C SER A 69 0.36 -0.16 -6.31
N ALA A 70 -0.34 0.31 -7.34
CA ALA A 70 0.15 1.38 -8.20
C ALA A 70 0.41 2.68 -7.42
N TYR A 71 -0.49 3.03 -6.48
CA TYR A 71 -0.31 4.17 -5.60
C TYR A 71 0.95 4.04 -4.73
N ILE A 72 1.17 2.86 -4.14
CA ILE A 72 2.35 2.58 -3.32
C ILE A 72 3.63 2.59 -4.16
N ASP A 73 3.63 1.94 -5.31
CA ASP A 73 4.77 1.91 -6.24
C ASP A 73 5.18 3.33 -6.68
N GLU A 74 4.19 4.17 -7.02
CA GLU A 74 4.42 5.56 -7.38
C GLU A 74 4.97 6.36 -6.19
N ALA A 75 4.41 6.19 -5.00
CA ALA A 75 4.86 6.90 -3.81
C ALA A 75 6.30 6.50 -3.41
N VAL A 76 6.63 5.21 -3.42
CA VAL A 76 7.99 4.71 -3.12
C VAL A 76 8.98 5.16 -4.20
N GLY A 77 8.58 5.13 -5.48
CA GLY A 77 9.40 5.64 -6.58
C GLY A 77 9.64 7.16 -6.52
N SER A 78 8.66 7.92 -6.04
CA SER A 78 8.74 9.37 -5.86
C SER A 78 9.58 9.76 -4.63
N THR A 79 9.46 9.03 -3.52
CA THR A 79 10.29 9.22 -2.32
C THR A 79 11.78 9.00 -2.61
N ALA A 80 12.13 8.12 -3.56
CA ALA A 80 13.52 7.96 -4.01
C ALA A 80 14.03 9.17 -4.83
N ALA A 81 13.16 9.93 -5.49
CA ALA A 81 13.53 11.08 -6.31
C ALA A 81 13.72 12.38 -5.53
N GLU A 82 13.12 12.54 -4.34
CA GLU A 82 13.33 13.71 -3.48
C GLU A 82 14.56 13.62 -2.55
N ALA A 83 15.13 12.41 -2.34
CA ALA A 83 16.26 12.22 -1.44
C ALA A 83 17.65 12.58 -2.03
N THR A 84 17.73 13.08 -3.27
CA THR A 84 19.00 13.48 -3.91
C THR A 84 19.11 14.96 -4.24
N VAL A 85 18.57 15.87 -3.42
CA VAL A 85 19.07 17.27 -3.44
C VAL A 85 20.21 17.44 -2.43
N PRO A 86 21.49 17.19 -2.80
CA PRO A 86 22.59 17.68 -2.01
C PRO A 86 22.62 19.20 -2.20
N VAL A 87 21.94 19.95 -1.33
CA VAL A 87 22.32 21.36 -1.12
C VAL A 87 23.59 21.35 -0.26
N SER A 88 24.69 20.91 -0.86
CA SER A 88 26.03 21.23 -0.39
C SER A 88 26.37 22.65 -0.87
N ASN A 89 26.21 23.58 0.07
CA ASN A 89 27.13 24.65 0.44
C ASN A 89 27.64 25.70 -0.57
N THR A 90 27.55 26.95 -0.06
CA THR A 90 28.60 27.99 -0.03
C THR A 90 28.84 28.81 -1.31
N ARG A 91 28.34 30.06 -1.29
CA ARG A 91 29.21 31.24 -1.10
C ARG A 91 28.45 32.42 -0.52
#